data_AF-M5IHY5-F1
#
_entry.id   AF-M5IHY5-F1
#
_cell.length_a   1.000
_cell.length_b   1.000
_cell.length_c   1.000
_cell.angle_alpha   90.00
_cell.angle_beta   90.00
_cell.angle_gamma   90.00
#
_symmetry.space_group_name_H-M   'P 1'
#
loop_
_entity.id
_entity.type
_entity.pdbx_description
1 polymer ?
#
loop_
_entity_poly.entity_id
_entity_poly.type
_entity_poly.pdbx_seq_one_letter_code
_entity_poly.pdbx_strand_id
1 'polypeptide(L)'
;MKKILLSSLLACSLFAAGEVYSPSVKDVYADATSQKSIGRLLPTNGVKILATHGDRVKISVKGYQNPAVSNVVYFSDSERVIAVAFAKTATPDIKVVKKGTNGKWDEVETVVYAQKDGFTSDLNGLFAKGGELYKESCGVCHSLHQTTHYKANQWPNLLKSMIARTAIGKDDEWLVIQYLQKHSADVNVAKK
;
A
#
# COMPACT_ATOMS: atom_id res chain seq x y z
N MET A 1 11.02 22.45 -48.39
CA MET A 1 11.39 21.79 -47.12
C MET A 1 10.20 21.89 -46.16
N LYS A 2 9.29 20.90 -46.17
CA LYS A 2 8.10 20.88 -45.30
C LYS A 2 8.48 20.18 -43.98
N LYS A 3 8.47 20.93 -42.87
CA LYS A 3 8.69 20.39 -41.52
C LYS A 3 7.44 19.61 -41.12
N ILE A 4 7.57 18.29 -41.00
CA ILE A 4 6.52 17.42 -40.45
C ILE A 4 6.58 17.57 -38.93
N LEU A 5 5.60 18.24 -38.36
CA LEU A 5 5.36 18.27 -36.93
C LEU A 5 4.76 16.92 -36.53
N LEU A 6 5.56 16.07 -35.88
CA LEU A 6 5.04 14.90 -35.16
C LEU A 6 4.29 15.40 -33.92
N SER A 7 2.96 15.50 -34.02
CA SER A 7 2.10 15.61 -32.84
C SER A 7 2.11 14.28 -32.10
N SER A 8 2.78 14.24 -30.95
CA SER A 8 2.68 13.14 -29.99
C SER A 8 1.25 13.10 -29.44
N LEU A 9 0.46 12.13 -29.90
CA LEU A 9 -0.82 11.78 -29.29
C LEU A 9 -0.55 11.20 -27.89
N LEU A 10 -0.77 12.02 -26.86
CA LEU A 10 -0.88 11.55 -25.50
C LEU A 10 -2.24 10.85 -25.37
N ALA A 11 -2.26 9.54 -25.60
CA ALA A 11 -3.45 8.71 -25.41
C ALA A 11 -3.76 8.61 -23.91
N CYS A 12 -4.61 9.51 -23.40
CA CYS A 12 -5.25 9.35 -22.09
C CYS A 12 -6.34 8.29 -22.20
N SER A 13 -5.96 7.01 -22.13
CA SER A 13 -6.92 5.93 -21.90
C SER A 13 -7.45 6.04 -20.47
N LEU A 14 -8.65 6.59 -20.32
CA LEU A 14 -9.43 6.57 -19.07
C LEU A 14 -9.91 5.15 -18.82
N PHE A 15 -9.09 4.35 -18.13
CA PHE A 15 -9.59 3.12 -17.51
C PHE A 15 -10.43 3.52 -16.30
N ALA A 16 -11.76 3.44 -16.40
CA ALA A 16 -12.62 3.31 -15.23
C ALA A 16 -12.45 1.88 -14.65
N ALA A 17 -11.24 1.56 -14.20
CA ALA A 17 -10.96 0.30 -13.53
C ALA A 17 -11.24 0.45 -12.04
N GLY A 18 -11.78 -0.60 -11.42
CA GLY A 18 -11.91 -0.70 -9.97
C GLY A 18 -10.55 -0.54 -9.26
N GLU A 19 -10.55 -0.65 -7.93
CA GLU A 19 -9.29 -0.59 -7.19
C GLU A 19 -8.34 -1.71 -7.64
N VAL A 20 -7.07 -1.34 -7.79
CA VAL A 20 -5.97 -2.28 -8.02
C VAL A 20 -5.00 -2.22 -6.84
N TYR A 21 -4.24 -3.28 -6.68
CA TYR A 21 -3.37 -3.52 -5.54
C TYR A 21 -1.97 -3.87 -6.02
N SER A 22 -0.97 -3.40 -5.29
CA SER A 22 0.40 -3.88 -5.48
C SER A 22 0.62 -5.18 -4.69
N PRO A 23 1.24 -6.22 -5.28
CA PRO A 23 1.61 -7.45 -4.58
C PRO A 23 2.82 -7.26 -3.66
N SER A 24 3.67 -6.28 -3.97
CA SER A 24 4.91 -5.95 -3.27
C SER A 24 5.00 -4.46 -2.96
N VAL A 25 6.04 -4.05 -2.24
CA VAL A 25 6.30 -2.63 -1.98
C VAL A 25 6.64 -1.93 -3.29
N LYS A 26 5.98 -0.81 -3.57
CA LYS A 26 6.28 0.03 -4.74
C LYS A 26 6.79 1.39 -4.31
N ASP A 27 7.88 1.84 -4.92
CA ASP A 27 8.29 3.24 -4.84
C ASP A 27 7.22 4.15 -5.46
N VAL A 28 6.99 5.29 -4.81
CA VAL A 28 6.13 6.34 -5.33
C VAL A 28 6.91 7.61 -5.58
N TYR A 29 6.48 8.37 -6.58
CA TYR A 29 7.18 9.51 -7.15
C TYR A 29 6.26 10.73 -7.22
N ALA A 30 6.85 11.93 -7.17
CA ALA A 30 6.09 13.18 -7.24
C ALA A 30 5.45 13.39 -8.62
N ASP A 31 6.17 13.04 -9.68
CA ASP A 31 5.73 13.19 -11.07
C ASP A 31 6.20 12.03 -11.98
N ALA A 32 5.76 12.05 -13.24
CA ALA A 32 6.05 11.01 -14.23
C ALA A 32 7.55 10.90 -14.60
N THR A 33 8.33 11.95 -14.37
CA THR A 33 9.74 12.09 -14.75
C THR A 33 10.71 12.03 -13.57
N SER A 34 10.21 12.14 -12.33
CA SER A 34 11.03 12.15 -11.11
C SER A 34 11.93 10.91 -11.03
N GLN A 35 13.24 11.10 -10.89
CA GLN A 35 14.18 9.97 -10.76
C GLN A 35 14.28 9.42 -9.33
N LYS A 36 13.93 10.23 -8.33
CA LYS A 36 13.99 9.85 -6.92
C LYS A 36 12.60 9.51 -6.39
N SER A 37 12.50 8.37 -5.71
CA SER A 37 11.34 7.99 -4.93
C SER A 37 11.13 8.99 -3.79
N ILE A 38 9.86 9.38 -3.56
CA ILE A 38 9.44 10.24 -2.44
C ILE A 38 8.78 9.43 -1.32
N GLY A 39 8.58 8.13 -1.51
CA GLY A 39 7.86 7.29 -0.56
C GLY A 39 7.63 5.88 -1.08
N ARG A 40 6.90 5.09 -0.31
CA ARG A 40 6.59 3.70 -0.65
C ARG A 40 5.13 3.38 -0.39
N LEU A 41 4.46 2.83 -1.40
CA LEU A 41 3.16 2.19 -1.31
C LEU A 41 3.35 0.75 -0.83
N LEU A 42 2.65 0.36 0.23
CA LEU A 42 2.69 -1.01 0.74
C LEU A 42 1.68 -1.92 0.03
N PRO A 43 1.90 -3.25 0.04
CA PRO A 43 0.98 -4.22 -0.58
C PRO A 43 -0.44 -4.15 -0.03
N THR A 44 -1.40 -4.69 -0.79
CA THR A 44 -2.82 -4.88 -0.39
C THR A 44 -3.61 -3.58 -0.15
N ASN A 45 -3.05 -2.41 -0.47
CA ASN A 45 -3.77 -1.13 -0.37
C ASN A 45 -4.33 -0.76 -1.74
N GLY A 46 -5.64 -0.50 -1.76
CA GLY A 46 -6.36 -0.16 -2.99
C GLY A 46 -5.92 1.20 -3.52
N VAL A 47 -5.64 1.24 -4.81
CA VAL A 47 -5.34 2.47 -5.54
C VAL A 47 -6.18 2.55 -6.81
N LYS A 48 -6.46 3.77 -7.25
CA LYS A 48 -7.09 4.02 -8.55
C LYS A 48 -6.07 4.54 -9.54
N ILE A 49 -5.94 3.91 -10.70
CA ILE A 49 -5.12 4.45 -11.78
C ILE A 49 -5.91 5.59 -12.45
N LEU A 50 -5.36 6.81 -12.40
CA LEU A 50 -5.96 8.01 -12.95
C LEU A 50 -5.49 8.28 -14.39
N ALA A 51 -4.22 7.95 -14.68
CA ALA A 51 -3.61 8.14 -15.99
C ALA A 51 -2.36 7.26 -16.13
N THR A 52 -1.98 6.96 -17.37
CA THR A 52 -0.72 6.27 -17.70
C THR A 52 0.19 7.23 -18.47
N HIS A 53 1.46 7.27 -18.08
CA HIS A 53 2.50 8.12 -18.67
C HIS A 53 3.76 7.28 -18.88
N GLY A 54 3.89 6.68 -20.07
CA GLY A 54 5.01 5.79 -20.39
C GLY A 54 5.02 4.53 -19.51
N ASP A 55 6.05 4.39 -18.68
CA ASP A 55 6.18 3.28 -17.72
C ASP A 55 5.64 3.62 -16.33
N ARG A 56 5.10 4.83 -16.14
CA ARG A 56 4.45 5.24 -14.89
C ARG A 56 2.94 5.31 -15.00
N VAL A 57 2.29 5.07 -13.88
CA VAL A 57 0.86 5.35 -13.66
C VAL A 57 0.72 6.42 -12.60
N LYS A 58 -0.15 7.38 -12.86
CA LYS A 58 -0.64 8.32 -11.84
C LYS A 58 -1.73 7.61 -11.06
N ILE A 59 -1.52 7.44 -9.76
CA ILE A 59 -2.45 6.72 -8.88
C ILE A 59 -3.02 7.65 -7.81
N SER A 60 -4.30 7.46 -7.50
CA SER A 60 -4.90 7.98 -6.28
C SER A 60 -4.85 6.93 -5.18
N VAL A 61 -4.38 7.33 -4.00
CA VAL A 61 -4.37 6.52 -2.78
C VAL A 61 -5.30 7.20 -1.76
N LYS A 62 -6.32 6.47 -1.34
CA LYS A 62 -7.21 6.89 -0.24
C LYS A 62 -6.84 6.18 1.05
N GLY A 63 -7.08 6.85 2.17
CA GLY A 63 -6.86 6.29 3.49
C GLY A 63 -7.09 7.34 4.56
N TYR A 64 -6.34 7.27 5.66
CA TYR A 64 -6.51 8.13 6.82
C TYR A 64 -5.18 8.74 7.27
N GLN A 65 -5.21 9.95 7.78
CA GLN A 65 -4.01 10.65 8.25
C GLN A 65 -4.03 10.81 9.77
N ASN A 66 -3.04 10.19 10.42
CA ASN A 66 -2.80 10.43 11.83
C ASN A 66 -2.29 11.87 12.02
N PRO A 67 -2.94 12.71 12.84
CA PRO A 67 -2.54 14.11 13.02
C PRO A 67 -1.12 14.28 13.60
N ALA A 68 -0.58 13.26 14.26
CA ALA A 68 0.79 13.27 14.77
C ALA A 68 1.84 12.85 13.73
N VAL A 69 1.44 12.31 12.57
CA VAL A 69 2.34 11.78 11.54
C VAL A 69 1.84 12.17 10.15
N SER A 70 2.21 13.38 9.70
CA SER A 70 1.71 13.98 8.46
C SER A 70 2.22 13.30 7.18
N ASN A 71 3.39 12.66 7.23
CA ASN A 71 4.02 12.03 6.06
C ASN A 71 3.57 10.58 5.80
N VAL A 72 2.48 10.12 6.42
CA VAL A 72 1.97 8.74 6.26
C VAL A 72 0.46 8.76 6.09
N VAL A 73 -0.02 7.99 5.11
CA VAL A 73 -1.43 7.65 4.94
C VAL A 73 -1.62 6.21 5.38
N TYR A 74 -2.60 5.98 6.25
CA TYR A 74 -2.94 4.70 6.85
C TYR A 74 -4.19 4.09 6.21
N PHE A 75 -4.32 2.78 6.27
CA PHE A 75 -5.47 2.01 5.78
C PHE A 75 -6.71 2.19 6.67
N SER A 76 -6.54 2.33 7.98
CA SER A 76 -7.65 2.52 8.93
C SER A 76 -7.53 3.84 9.70
N ASP A 77 -8.63 4.22 10.35
CA ASP A 77 -8.81 5.52 11.01
C ASP A 77 -8.34 5.57 12.47
N SER A 78 -7.73 4.47 12.96
CA SER A 78 -7.16 4.40 14.31
C SER A 78 -5.93 3.48 14.46
N GLU A 79 -5.73 2.50 13.57
CA GLU A 79 -4.59 1.58 13.62
C GLU A 79 -3.50 2.02 12.63
N ARG A 80 -2.24 1.79 13.00
CA ARG A 80 -1.07 2.17 12.21
C ARG A 80 -0.76 1.09 11.15
N VAL A 81 -1.76 0.77 10.34
CA VAL A 81 -1.62 -0.09 9.14
C VAL A 81 -1.31 0.83 7.97
N ILE A 82 -0.08 0.83 7.49
CA ILE A 82 0.39 1.82 6.52
C ILE A 82 -0.17 1.50 5.12
N ALA A 83 -0.73 2.52 4.47
CA ALA A 83 -1.07 2.45 3.05
C ALA A 83 0.12 2.93 2.21
N VAL A 84 0.51 4.19 2.39
CA VAL A 84 1.67 4.80 1.76
C VAL A 84 2.42 5.65 2.79
N ALA A 85 3.74 5.55 2.80
CA ALA A 85 4.62 6.34 3.67
C ALA A 85 5.62 7.13 2.84
N PHE A 86 5.71 8.43 3.11
CA PHE A 86 6.59 9.35 2.41
C PHE A 86 7.88 9.60 3.20
N ALA A 87 8.97 9.92 2.50
CA ALA A 87 10.20 10.38 3.12
C ALA A 87 9.91 11.66 3.93
N LYS A 88 10.61 11.86 5.06
CA LYS A 88 10.40 13.06 5.91
C LYS A 88 10.71 14.38 5.19
N THR A 89 11.54 14.33 4.15
CA THR A 89 11.91 15.47 3.31
C THR A 89 10.95 15.68 2.14
N ALA A 90 10.02 14.75 1.90
CA ALA A 90 9.02 14.88 0.85
C ALA A 90 7.84 15.73 1.33
N THR A 91 7.23 16.46 0.40
CA THR A 91 6.04 17.28 0.63
C THR A 91 4.90 16.77 -0.26
N PRO A 92 4.31 15.59 0.04
CA PRO A 92 3.22 15.04 -0.75
C PRO A 92 1.97 15.93 -0.66
N ASP A 93 1.22 16.05 -1.75
CA ASP A 93 -0.11 16.67 -1.74
C ASP A 93 -1.11 15.67 -1.14
N ILE A 94 -1.42 15.84 0.15
CA ILE A 94 -2.40 15.04 0.89
C ILE A 94 -3.58 15.94 1.20
N LYS A 95 -4.75 15.62 0.62
CA LYS A 95 -5.98 16.39 0.77
C LYS A 95 -6.92 15.70 1.73
N VAL A 96 -7.46 16.46 2.67
CA VAL A 96 -8.54 15.99 3.54
C VAL A 96 -9.82 15.88 2.72
N VAL A 97 -10.36 14.67 2.64
CA VAL A 97 -11.65 14.36 1.99
C VAL A 97 -12.79 14.50 3.00
N LYS A 98 -12.56 14.02 4.23
CA LYS A 98 -13.55 14.06 5.31
C LYS A 98 -12.85 14.18 6.66
N LYS A 99 -13.36 15.07 7.51
CA LYS A 99 -12.87 15.22 8.88
C LYS A 99 -13.26 14.03 9.74
N GLY A 100 -12.30 13.51 10.49
CA GLY A 100 -12.53 12.50 11.51
C GLY A 100 -13.35 13.06 12.66
N THR A 101 -14.14 12.21 13.31
CA THR A 101 -14.90 12.55 14.52
C THR A 101 -14.64 11.53 15.61
N ASN A 102 -14.92 11.88 16.87
CA ASN A 102 -14.82 10.96 18.01
C ASN A 102 -13.43 10.28 18.14
N GLY A 103 -12.36 11.06 17.93
CA GLY A 103 -10.98 10.58 18.03
C GLY A 103 -10.47 9.78 16.83
N LYS A 104 -11.27 9.63 15.77
CA LYS A 104 -10.85 9.04 14.49
C LYS A 104 -10.05 10.03 13.64
N TRP A 105 -9.18 9.49 12.80
CA TRP A 105 -8.33 10.25 11.89
C TRP A 105 -9.11 10.80 10.69
N ASP A 106 -8.56 11.87 10.08
CA ASP A 106 -9.12 12.46 8.87
C ASP A 106 -8.98 11.48 7.71
N GLU A 107 -10.04 11.29 6.93
CA GLU A 107 -9.97 10.59 5.64
C GLU A 107 -9.27 11.52 4.64
N VAL A 108 -8.26 11.00 3.97
CA VAL A 108 -7.42 11.75 3.04
C VAL A 108 -7.25 11.03 1.71
N GLU A 109 -6.92 11.81 0.69
CA GLU A 109 -6.54 11.33 -0.63
C GLU A 109 -5.23 11.99 -1.05
N THR A 110 -4.32 11.20 -1.63
CA THR A 110 -3.07 11.70 -2.20
C THR A 110 -2.85 11.11 -3.58
N VAL A 111 -2.23 11.89 -4.46
CA VAL A 111 -2.00 11.51 -5.84
C VAL A 111 -0.50 11.50 -6.12
N VAL A 112 0.00 10.34 -6.56
CA VAL A 112 1.42 10.07 -6.76
C VAL A 112 1.62 9.27 -8.03
N TYR A 113 2.86 9.07 -8.45
CA TYR A 113 3.21 8.19 -9.56
C TYR A 113 3.88 6.92 -9.06
N ALA A 114 3.62 5.78 -9.72
CA ALA A 114 4.30 4.51 -9.47
C ALA A 114 4.64 3.83 -10.80
N GLN A 115 5.53 2.84 -10.78
CA GLN A 115 5.75 1.97 -11.94
C GLN A 115 4.46 1.20 -12.27
N LYS A 116 4.10 1.16 -13.57
CA LYS A 116 2.81 0.62 -14.06
C LYS A 116 2.64 -0.89 -13.90
N ASP A 117 3.73 -1.61 -13.74
CA ASP A 117 3.79 -3.07 -13.74
C ASP A 117 3.21 -3.67 -12.45
N GLY A 118 2.84 -4.96 -12.51
CA GLY A 118 2.56 -5.75 -11.31
C GLY A 118 1.29 -5.41 -10.52
N PHE A 119 0.52 -4.38 -10.86
CA PHE A 119 -0.79 -4.16 -10.24
C PHE A 119 -1.76 -5.31 -10.58
N THR A 120 -2.55 -5.72 -9.60
CA THR A 120 -3.58 -6.75 -9.74
C THR A 120 -4.90 -6.28 -9.15
N SER A 121 -6.03 -6.76 -9.67
CA SER A 121 -7.34 -6.60 -9.04
C SER A 121 -7.64 -7.68 -7.99
N ASP A 122 -6.79 -8.70 -7.86
CA ASP A 122 -7.02 -9.86 -6.98
C ASP A 122 -6.47 -9.65 -5.56
N LEU A 123 -7.18 -8.87 -4.74
CA LEU A 123 -6.83 -8.67 -3.33
C LEU A 123 -6.86 -9.97 -2.52
N ASN A 124 -7.82 -10.86 -2.81
CA ASN A 124 -7.98 -12.11 -2.08
C ASN A 124 -6.80 -13.06 -2.34
N GLY A 125 -6.31 -13.13 -3.57
CA GLY A 125 -5.08 -13.86 -3.90
C GLY A 125 -3.85 -13.33 -3.16
N LEU A 126 -3.74 -12.00 -2.97
CA LEU A 126 -2.66 -11.42 -2.16
C LEU A 126 -2.77 -11.84 -0.69
N PHE A 127 -3.97 -11.83 -0.11
CA PHE A 127 -4.17 -12.30 1.26
C PHE A 127 -3.97 -13.81 1.41
N ALA A 128 -4.38 -14.61 0.43
CA ALA A 128 -4.12 -16.04 0.41
C ALA A 128 -2.61 -16.31 0.42
N LYS A 129 -1.84 -15.65 -0.46
CA LYS A 129 -0.38 -15.74 -0.48
C LYS A 129 0.25 -15.32 0.84
N GLY A 130 -0.18 -14.20 1.42
CA GLY A 130 0.32 -13.71 2.72
C GLY A 130 0.05 -14.69 3.87
N GLY A 131 -1.14 -15.31 3.88
CA GLY A 131 -1.53 -16.31 4.87
C GLY A 131 -0.80 -17.64 4.71
N GLU A 132 -0.59 -18.09 3.47
CA GLU A 132 0.20 -19.28 3.16
C GLU A 132 1.64 -19.12 3.61
N LEU A 133 2.30 -18.03 3.20
CA LEU A 133 3.65 -17.70 3.65
C LEU A 133 3.75 -17.67 5.17
N TYR A 134 2.79 -17.04 5.87
CA TYR A 134 2.76 -17.02 7.32
C TYR A 134 2.65 -18.44 7.91
N LYS A 135 1.71 -19.24 7.41
CA LYS A 135 1.47 -20.61 7.90
C LYS A 135 2.69 -21.51 7.70
N GLU A 136 3.25 -21.53 6.49
CA GLU A 136 4.36 -22.40 6.12
C GLU A 136 5.68 -21.97 6.77
N SER A 137 5.84 -20.69 7.08
CA SER A 137 7.09 -20.16 7.64
C SER A 137 7.12 -20.15 9.16
N CYS A 138 5.97 -19.96 9.81
CA CYS A 138 5.90 -19.78 11.27
C CYS A 138 5.34 -21.02 11.99
N GLY A 139 4.63 -21.92 11.29
CA GLY A 139 4.04 -23.13 11.87
C GLY A 139 5.01 -24.31 12.01
N VAL A 140 6.26 -24.17 11.56
CA VAL A 140 7.24 -25.26 11.50
C VAL A 140 7.89 -25.53 12.86
N CYS A 141 8.13 -24.48 13.66
CA CYS A 141 8.90 -24.58 14.90
C CYS A 141 8.04 -24.62 16.17
N HIS A 142 6.83 -24.07 16.11
CA HIS A 142 5.87 -24.02 17.22
C HIS A 142 4.45 -23.85 16.68
N SER A 143 3.46 -23.95 17.57
CA SER A 143 2.08 -23.67 17.23
C SER A 143 1.93 -22.28 16.61
N LEU A 144 1.25 -22.21 15.48
CA LEU A 144 1.00 -20.95 14.77
C LEU A 144 0.02 -20.08 15.58
N HIS A 145 0.43 -18.86 15.89
CA HIS A 145 -0.49 -17.90 16.51
C HIS A 145 -1.60 -17.53 15.52
N GLN A 146 -2.86 -17.56 15.99
CA GLN A 146 -3.99 -17.05 15.22
C GLN A 146 -3.79 -15.57 14.92
N THR A 147 -4.21 -15.11 13.74
CA THR A 147 -4.04 -13.70 13.32
C THR A 147 -4.75 -12.73 14.26
N THR A 148 -5.82 -13.18 14.92
CA THR A 148 -6.59 -12.40 15.90
C THR A 148 -6.03 -12.46 17.33
N HIS A 149 -4.89 -13.13 17.56
CA HIS A 149 -4.28 -13.17 18.88
C HIS A 149 -3.63 -11.84 19.26
N TYR A 150 -3.18 -11.06 18.27
CA TYR A 150 -2.58 -9.74 18.48
C TYR A 150 -3.32 -8.64 17.73
N LYS A 151 -3.10 -7.40 18.18
CA LYS A 151 -3.57 -6.16 17.52
C LYS A 151 -2.70 -5.82 16.32
N ALA A 152 -3.25 -5.05 15.37
CA ALA A 152 -2.57 -4.65 14.14
C ALA A 152 -1.23 -3.96 14.40
N ASN A 153 -1.14 -3.11 15.42
CA ASN A 153 0.10 -2.39 15.74
C ASN A 153 1.20 -3.27 16.37
N GLN A 154 0.88 -4.50 16.80
CA GLN A 154 1.84 -5.40 17.43
C GLN A 154 2.53 -6.32 16.40
N TRP A 155 1.79 -6.73 15.36
CA TRP A 155 2.26 -7.69 14.36
C TRP A 155 3.60 -7.36 13.69
N PRO A 156 3.90 -6.12 13.26
CA PRO A 156 5.17 -5.82 12.59
C PRO A 156 6.40 -6.16 13.45
N ASN A 157 6.38 -5.76 14.73
CA ASN A 157 7.50 -6.02 15.64
C ASN A 157 7.63 -7.50 15.99
N LEU A 158 6.51 -8.21 16.16
CA LEU A 158 6.48 -9.64 16.41
C LEU A 158 7.07 -10.42 15.23
N LEU A 159 6.59 -10.16 14.01
CA LEU A 159 7.14 -10.81 12.82
C LEU A 159 8.63 -10.50 12.67
N LYS A 160 9.05 -9.24 12.81
CA LYS A 160 10.45 -8.84 12.69
C LYS A 160 11.39 -9.58 13.65
N SER A 161 10.92 -9.92 14.85
CA SER A 161 11.72 -10.69 15.82
C SER A 161 12.03 -12.12 15.39
N MET A 162 11.25 -12.67 14.46
CA MET A 162 11.33 -14.06 14.01
C MET A 162 11.69 -14.21 12.53
N ILE A 163 11.43 -13.21 11.69
CA ILE A 163 11.51 -13.32 10.23
C ILE A 163 12.89 -13.74 9.71
N ALA A 164 13.97 -13.36 10.39
CA ALA A 164 15.33 -13.79 10.03
C ALA A 164 15.58 -15.30 10.21
N ARG A 165 14.66 -16.01 10.87
CA ARG A 165 14.68 -17.47 11.10
C ARG A 165 13.66 -18.22 10.25
N THR A 166 12.99 -17.54 9.33
CA THR A 166 11.97 -18.16 8.46
C THR A 166 12.39 -18.14 6.99
N ALA A 167 11.63 -18.83 6.14
CA ALA A 167 11.83 -18.84 4.70
C ALA A 167 11.20 -17.63 3.98
N ILE A 168 10.65 -16.65 4.71
CA ILE A 168 10.00 -15.48 4.13
C ILE A 168 11.06 -14.61 3.44
N GLY A 169 10.91 -14.42 2.13
CA GLY A 169 11.77 -13.53 1.36
C GLY A 169 11.59 -12.06 1.73
N LYS A 170 12.65 -11.25 1.54
CA LYS A 170 12.62 -9.80 1.82
C LYS A 170 11.49 -9.07 1.08
N ASP A 171 11.18 -9.49 -0.14
CA ASP A 171 10.15 -8.85 -0.97
C ASP A 171 8.72 -9.19 -0.51
N ASP A 172 8.56 -10.30 0.22
CA ASP A 172 7.28 -10.77 0.74
C ASP A 172 7.03 -10.35 2.20
N GLU A 173 8.03 -9.87 2.93
CA GLU A 173 7.91 -9.44 4.33
C GLU A 173 6.71 -8.51 4.54
N TRP A 174 6.60 -7.47 3.72
CA TRP A 174 5.50 -6.51 3.83
C TRP A 174 4.14 -7.09 3.43
N LEU A 175 4.10 -8.08 2.55
CA LEU A 175 2.85 -8.77 2.23
C LEU A 175 2.35 -9.56 3.45
N VAL A 176 3.25 -10.27 4.13
CA VAL A 176 2.94 -11.02 5.36
C VAL A 176 2.54 -10.07 6.49
N ILE A 177 3.27 -8.95 6.68
CA ILE A 177 2.90 -7.92 7.68
C ILE A 177 1.50 -7.39 7.39
N GLN A 178 1.23 -6.96 6.15
CA GLN A 178 -0.07 -6.39 5.77
C GLN A 178 -1.20 -7.40 5.94
N TYR A 179 -0.97 -8.68 5.61
CA TYR A 179 -1.92 -9.76 5.87
C TYR A 179 -2.23 -9.86 7.38
N LEU A 180 -1.21 -9.98 8.23
CA LEU A 180 -1.37 -10.12 9.68
C LEU A 180 -2.05 -8.90 10.31
N GLN A 181 -1.67 -7.69 9.89
CA GLN A 181 -2.28 -6.46 10.38
C GLN A 181 -3.75 -6.34 9.98
N LYS A 182 -4.11 -6.70 8.75
CA LYS A 182 -5.51 -6.60 8.26
C LYS A 182 -6.41 -7.72 8.76
N HIS A 183 -5.84 -8.83 9.23
CA HIS A 183 -6.56 -9.94 9.86
C HIS A 183 -6.38 -9.97 11.40
N SER A 184 -5.95 -8.85 11.99
CA SER A 184 -5.73 -8.71 13.43
C SER A 184 -7.02 -8.72 14.24
N ALA A 185 -6.89 -8.74 15.57
CA ALA A 185 -8.01 -8.66 16.50
C ALA A 185 -8.90 -7.41 16.32
N ASP A 186 -8.29 -6.29 15.91
CA ASP A 186 -8.89 -4.94 15.91
C ASP A 186 -9.10 -4.35 14.50
N VAL A 187 -8.68 -5.04 13.44
CA VAL A 187 -8.93 -4.61 12.05
C VAL A 187 -9.84 -5.59 11.30
N ASN A 188 -9.49 -6.88 11.31
CA ASN A 188 -10.22 -8.01 10.71
C ASN A 188 -11.06 -7.70 9.45
N VAL A 189 -10.41 -7.53 8.31
CA VAL A 189 -11.08 -7.24 7.02
C VAL A 189 -11.95 -8.38 6.51
N ALA A 190 -11.76 -9.61 6.97
CA ALA A 190 -12.58 -10.76 6.58
C ALA A 190 -13.96 -10.79 7.26
N LYS A 191 -14.21 -9.91 8.23
CA LYS A 191 -15.49 -9.78 8.97
C LYS A 191 -16.28 -8.52 8.62
N LYS A 192 -15.80 -7.72 7.67
CA LYS A 192 -16.50 -6.53 7.15
C LYS A 192 -17.15 -6.85 5.82
#